data_AF-A0A7W9KPV2-F1
#
_entry.id   AF-A0A7W9KPV2-F1
#
_cell.length_a   1.000
_cell.length_b   1.000
_cell.length_c   1.000
_cell.angle_alpha   90.00
_cell.angle_beta   90.00
_cell.angle_gamma   90.00
#
_symmetry.space_group_name_H-M   'P 1'
#
loop_
_entity.id
_entity.type
_entity.pdbx_description
1 polymer ?
#
loop_
_entity_poly.entity_id
_entity_poly.type
_entity_poly.pdbx_seq_one_letter_code
_entity_poly.pdbx_strand_id
1 'polypeptide(L)'
;MPTSTWRTITTVTAGENTDDQVFTLGLAESADGSGGHLIVQTSLQPPTEQDTATGMDTYCVMDDQGGVQYGGIEHVELDDTQLTIRFSEDVAEELSVDDGELQLELDLDEDATTRLRDGLRRTLTYGNPDQQPTLVGF
;
A
#
# COMPACT_ATOMS: atom_id res chain seq x y z
N MET A 1 6.44 -14.24 15.18
CA MET A 1 7.02 -12.93 14.84
C MET A 1 6.21 -11.86 15.58
N PRO A 2 6.75 -10.67 15.90
CA PRO A 2 5.91 -9.59 16.40
C PRO A 2 4.96 -9.14 15.28
N THR A 3 3.65 -9.17 15.52
CA THR A 3 2.64 -8.63 14.61
C THR A 3 2.73 -7.11 14.56
N SER A 4 2.52 -6.53 13.39
CA SER A 4 2.29 -5.09 13.24
C SER A 4 1.18 -4.63 14.20
N THR A 5 1.52 -3.76 15.15
CA THR A 5 0.64 -3.39 16.28
C THR A 5 -0.03 -2.02 16.09
N TRP A 6 0.35 -1.29 15.05
CA TRP A 6 -0.17 0.04 14.79
C TRP A 6 -1.60 -0.03 14.26
N ARG A 7 -2.41 0.95 14.67
CA ARG A 7 -3.86 0.98 14.40
C ARG A 7 -4.34 2.28 13.82
N THR A 8 -3.49 3.31 13.77
CA THR A 8 -3.92 4.65 13.36
C THR A 8 -2.91 5.23 12.38
N ILE A 9 -3.41 5.76 11.27
CA ILE A 9 -2.64 6.54 10.31
C ILE A 9 -2.81 8.02 10.69
N THR A 10 -1.70 8.70 10.96
CA THR A 10 -1.69 10.15 11.25
C THR A 10 -1.02 10.95 10.14
N THR A 11 -0.27 10.29 9.26
CA THR A 11 0.41 10.94 8.14
C THR A 11 0.29 10.12 6.87
N VAL A 12 0.12 10.85 5.76
CA VAL A 12 0.09 10.29 4.41
C VAL A 12 0.98 11.14 3.52
N THR A 13 1.90 10.48 2.82
CA THR A 13 2.76 11.11 1.82
C THR A 13 2.49 10.46 0.47
N ALA A 14 2.44 11.26 -0.59
CA ALA A 14 2.30 10.76 -1.95
C ALA A 14 3.13 11.64 -2.88
N GLY A 15 3.93 11.03 -3.74
CA GLY A 15 4.82 11.79 -4.61
C GLY A 15 5.49 10.94 -5.67
N GLU A 16 5.91 11.62 -6.73
CA GLU A 16 6.76 11.05 -7.76
C GLU A 16 8.22 11.32 -7.42
N ASN A 17 9.04 10.29 -7.54
CA ASN A 17 10.49 10.41 -7.58
C ASN A 17 10.91 10.17 -9.03
N THR A 18 11.20 11.26 -9.75
CA THR A 18 11.58 11.22 -11.17
C THR A 18 12.99 10.69 -11.40
N ASP A 19 13.86 10.74 -10.40
CA ASP A 19 15.21 10.18 -10.50
C ASP A 19 15.15 8.66 -10.49
N ASP A 20 14.34 8.09 -9.59
CA ASP A 20 14.13 6.64 -9.47
C ASP A 20 12.99 6.13 -10.36
N GLN A 21 12.27 7.02 -11.04
CA GLN A 21 11.12 6.74 -11.91
C GLN A 21 10.01 5.94 -11.21
N VAL A 22 9.71 6.29 -9.95
CA VAL A 22 8.66 5.66 -9.15
C VAL A 22 7.66 6.67 -8.60
N PHE A 23 6.42 6.23 -8.41
CA PHE A 23 5.44 6.88 -7.56
C PHE A 23 5.39 6.14 -6.22
N THR A 24 5.39 6.90 -5.13
CA THR A 24 5.39 6.37 -3.77
C THR A 24 4.21 6.94 -3.00
N LEU A 25 3.44 6.05 -2.38
CA LEU A 25 2.47 6.34 -1.33
C LEU A 25 3.02 5.80 0.00
N GLY A 26 3.14 6.64 1.01
CA GLY A 26 3.54 6.24 2.35
C GLY A 26 2.45 6.56 3.37
N LEU A 27 2.17 5.60 4.26
CA LEU A 27 1.23 5.68 5.38
C LEU A 27 2.03 5.44 6.66
N ALA A 28 1.84 6.25 7.70
CA ALA A 28 2.51 5.98 8.97
C ALA A 28 1.70 6.45 10.19
N GLU A 29 2.01 5.83 11.33
CA GLU A 29 1.48 6.20 12.66
C GLU A 29 2.04 7.55 13.15
N SER A 30 3.23 7.95 12.66
CA SER A 30 3.88 9.21 13.04
C SER A 30 4.52 9.92 11.86
N ALA A 31 4.52 11.26 11.90
CA ALA A 31 5.10 12.12 10.87
C ALA A 31 6.62 11.93 10.66
N ASP A 32 7.33 11.42 11.66
CA ASP A 32 8.76 11.11 11.58
C ASP A 32 9.05 9.70 11.02
N GLY A 33 8.00 8.95 10.65
CA GLY A 33 8.11 7.58 10.14
C GLY A 33 8.47 6.55 11.21
N SER A 34 8.47 6.94 12.50
CA SER A 34 8.61 5.99 13.60
C SER A 34 7.29 5.23 13.83
N GLY A 35 7.41 4.04 14.42
CA GLY A 35 6.27 3.14 14.59
C GLY A 35 5.94 2.41 13.28
N GLY A 36 4.67 2.01 13.17
CA GLY A 36 4.19 1.28 12.01
C GLY A 36 4.05 2.17 10.78
N HIS A 37 4.46 1.63 9.64
CA HIS A 37 4.31 2.28 8.35
C HIS A 37 4.13 1.27 7.24
N LEU A 38 3.43 1.71 6.19
CA LEU A 38 3.24 0.96 4.96
C LEU A 38 3.59 1.86 3.79
N ILE A 39 4.38 1.35 2.86
CA ILE A 39 4.78 2.06 1.65
C ILE A 39 4.30 1.25 0.45
N VAL A 40 3.55 1.88 -0.45
CA VAL A 40 3.13 1.30 -1.72
C VAL A 40 3.82 2.07 -2.85
N GLN A 41 4.50 1.36 -3.74
CA GLN A 41 5.24 1.95 -4.85
C GLN A 41 4.86 1.35 -6.19
N THR A 42 4.91 2.18 -7.24
CA THR A 42 4.76 1.74 -8.63
C THR A 42 5.76 2.45 -9.52
N SER A 43 6.12 1.85 -10.65
CA SER A 43 6.90 2.56 -11.68
C SER A 43 6.08 3.69 -12.30
N LEU A 44 6.76 4.73 -12.78
CA LEU A 44 6.19 5.76 -13.64
C LEU A 44 6.16 5.34 -15.12
N GLN A 45 6.82 4.23 -15.45
CA GLN A 45 6.85 3.66 -16.79
C GLN A 45 5.94 2.43 -16.86
N PRO A 46 5.41 2.07 -18.04
CA PRO A 46 4.70 0.80 -18.22
C PRO A 46 5.61 -0.40 -17.88
N PRO A 47 5.04 -1.52 -17.38
CA PRO A 47 5.80 -2.73 -17.15
C PRO A 47 6.49 -3.25 -18.41
N THR A 48 7.71 -3.73 -18.25
CA THR A 48 8.48 -4.39 -19.31
C THR A 48 8.13 -5.87 -19.40
N GLU A 49 8.56 -6.55 -20.48
CA GLU A 49 8.42 -8.01 -20.60
C GLU A 49 9.12 -8.76 -19.46
N GLN A 50 10.20 -8.21 -18.92
CA GLN A 50 10.89 -8.80 -17.77
C GLN A 50 10.04 -8.70 -16.51
N ASP A 51 9.41 -7.55 -16.27
CA ASP A 51 8.57 -7.32 -15.09
C ASP A 51 7.42 -8.34 -15.08
N THR A 52 6.73 -8.51 -16.22
CA THR A 52 5.69 -9.54 -16.38
C THR A 52 6.22 -10.96 -16.21
N ALA A 53 7.42 -11.27 -16.72
CA ALA A 53 8.02 -12.59 -16.54
C ALA A 53 8.36 -12.90 -15.07
N THR A 54 8.57 -11.87 -14.25
CA THR A 54 8.89 -11.99 -12.82
C THR A 54 7.71 -11.71 -11.89
N GLY A 55 6.53 -11.35 -12.41
CA GLY A 55 5.36 -10.95 -11.61
C GLY A 55 5.52 -9.60 -10.89
N MET A 56 6.47 -8.77 -11.35
CA MET A 56 6.75 -7.43 -10.82
C MET A 56 6.00 -6.34 -11.62
N ASP A 57 5.14 -6.74 -12.56
CA ASP A 57 4.31 -5.85 -13.36
C ASP A 57 3.09 -5.32 -12.59
N THR A 58 3.28 -4.98 -11.33
CA THR A 58 2.26 -4.47 -10.40
C THR A 58 2.91 -3.54 -9.36
N TYR A 59 2.16 -3.12 -8.35
CA TYR A 59 2.67 -2.35 -7.22
C TYR A 59 3.53 -3.21 -6.27
N CYS A 60 4.44 -2.55 -5.57
CA CYS A 60 5.24 -3.10 -4.49
C CYS A 60 4.73 -2.56 -3.16
N VAL A 61 4.58 -3.43 -2.15
CA VAL A 61 4.20 -3.11 -0.78
C VAL A 61 5.39 -3.37 0.13
N MET A 62 5.70 -2.43 1.00
CA MET A 62 6.76 -2.55 2.00
C MET A 62 6.21 -2.15 3.37
N ASP A 63 6.60 -2.89 4.41
CA ASP A 63 6.22 -2.62 5.78
C ASP A 63 7.41 -2.15 6.65
N ASP A 64 7.09 -1.80 7.90
CA ASP A 64 8.06 -1.36 8.89
C ASP A 64 8.99 -2.46 9.44
N GLN A 65 8.71 -3.72 9.10
CA GLN A 65 9.51 -4.88 9.49
C GLN A 65 10.48 -5.31 8.38
N GLY A 66 10.49 -4.61 7.25
CA GLY A 66 11.37 -4.88 6.11
C GLY A 66 10.82 -5.92 5.13
N GLY A 67 9.55 -6.28 5.24
CA GLY A 67 8.82 -7.06 4.25
C GLY A 67 8.72 -6.29 2.94
N VAL A 68 8.86 -7.00 1.80
CA VAL A 68 8.77 -6.42 0.45
C VAL A 68 8.03 -7.39 -0.44
N GLN A 69 6.86 -7.00 -0.93
CA GLN A 69 5.98 -7.87 -1.72
C GLN A 69 5.46 -7.18 -2.97
N TYR A 70 5.37 -7.90 -4.08
CA TYR A 70 4.77 -7.39 -5.31
C TYR A 70 3.34 -7.93 -5.44
N GLY A 71 2.37 -7.02 -5.52
CA GLY A 71 0.96 -7.37 -5.57
C GLY A 71 0.46 -8.00 -4.27
N GLY A 72 -0.51 -8.91 -4.41
CA GLY A 72 -1.03 -9.73 -3.31
C GLY A 72 -1.98 -9.01 -2.34
N ILE A 73 -2.38 -7.76 -2.62
CA ILE A 73 -3.59 -7.20 -2.03
C ILE A 73 -4.78 -7.71 -2.84
N GLU A 74 -5.77 -8.29 -2.16
CA GLU A 74 -6.99 -8.79 -2.78
C GLU A 74 -8.13 -7.79 -2.69
N HIS A 75 -8.17 -7.04 -1.59
CA HIS A 75 -9.26 -6.11 -1.28
C HIS A 75 -8.74 -4.88 -0.55
N VAL A 76 -9.23 -3.71 -0.95
CA VAL A 76 -9.05 -2.47 -0.20
C VAL A 76 -10.39 -1.78 -0.06
N GLU A 77 -10.76 -1.49 1.19
CA GLU A 77 -11.92 -0.69 1.54
C GLU A 77 -11.44 0.58 2.25
N LEU A 78 -11.89 1.73 1.74
CA LEU A 78 -11.60 3.02 2.31
C LEU A 78 -12.92 3.74 2.60
N ASP A 79 -13.17 4.03 3.88
CA ASP A 79 -14.25 4.92 4.31
C ASP A 79 -13.68 6.23 4.90
N ASP A 80 -14.55 7.05 5.49
CA ASP A 80 -14.17 8.36 6.04
C ASP A 80 -13.23 8.26 7.27
N THR A 81 -13.19 7.10 7.93
CA THR A 81 -12.55 6.88 9.23
C THR A 81 -11.63 5.68 9.29
N GLN A 82 -11.69 4.78 8.31
CA GLN A 82 -10.94 3.52 8.33
C GLN A 82 -10.47 3.12 6.92
N LEU A 83 -9.26 2.57 6.88
CA LEU A 83 -8.69 1.84 5.77
C LEU A 83 -8.56 0.36 6.16
N THR A 84 -9.14 -0.52 5.36
CA THR A 84 -9.02 -1.97 5.50
C THR A 84 -8.32 -2.54 4.27
N ILE A 85 -7.23 -3.27 4.48
CA ILE A 85 -6.45 -3.93 3.42
C ILE A 85 -6.44 -5.43 3.70
N ARG A 86 -6.94 -6.23 2.76
CA ARG A 86 -6.84 -7.70 2.81
C ARG A 86 -5.76 -8.17 1.85
N PHE A 87 -4.85 -8.96 2.39
CA PHE A 87 -3.76 -9.58 1.65
C PHE A 87 -4.10 -11.04 1.34
N SER A 88 -3.49 -11.59 0.29
CA SER A 88 -3.47 -13.03 0.07
C SER A 88 -2.70 -13.72 1.20
N GLU A 89 -2.97 -15.01 1.42
CA GLU A 89 -2.35 -15.79 2.50
C GLU A 89 -0.81 -15.74 2.45
N ASP A 90 -0.23 -15.88 1.25
CA ASP A 90 1.22 -15.82 1.05
C ASP A 90 1.81 -14.46 1.45
N VAL A 91 1.16 -13.35 1.06
CA VAL A 91 1.64 -11.99 1.37
C VAL A 91 1.39 -11.63 2.82
N ALA A 92 0.28 -12.07 3.40
CA ALA A 92 -0.02 -11.88 4.82
C ALA A 92 1.04 -12.55 5.71
N GLU A 93 1.47 -13.77 5.35
CA GLU A 93 2.54 -14.47 6.09
C GLU A 93 3.86 -13.71 6.01
N GLU A 94 4.26 -13.26 4.81
CA GLU A 94 5.52 -12.53 4.62
C GLU A 94 5.52 -11.15 5.31
N LEU A 95 4.38 -10.44 5.31
CA LEU A 95 4.19 -9.15 5.99
C LEU A 95 3.83 -9.30 7.48
N SER A 96 3.73 -10.52 8.01
CA SER A 96 3.32 -10.80 9.39
C SER A 96 2.02 -10.08 9.79
N VAL A 97 1.05 -10.03 8.87
CA VAL A 97 -0.29 -9.48 9.09
C VAL A 97 -1.18 -10.58 9.64
N ASP A 98 -1.58 -10.45 10.90
CA ASP A 98 -2.49 -11.41 11.54
C ASP A 98 -3.84 -11.44 10.81
N ASP A 99 -4.39 -12.65 10.64
CA ASP A 99 -5.67 -12.91 9.97
C ASP A 99 -5.75 -12.42 8.50
N GLY A 100 -4.63 -12.01 7.89
CA GLY A 100 -4.55 -11.54 6.51
C GLY A 100 -5.23 -10.19 6.25
N GLU A 101 -5.60 -9.46 7.30
CA GLU A 101 -6.30 -8.19 7.19
C GLU A 101 -5.66 -7.12 8.08
N LEU A 102 -5.32 -5.99 7.48
CA LEU A 102 -4.81 -4.82 8.17
C LEU A 102 -5.91 -3.76 8.24
N GLN A 103 -6.33 -3.41 9.45
CA GLN A 103 -7.33 -2.39 9.73
C GLN A 103 -6.67 -1.19 10.40
N LEU A 104 -6.81 -0.01 9.78
CA LEU A 104 -6.17 1.22 10.19
C LEU A 104 -7.20 2.35 10.29
N GLU A 105 -7.31 2.96 11.47
CA GLU A 105 -8.08 4.17 11.70
C GLU A 105 -7.40 5.38 11.06
N LEU A 106 -8.18 6.31 10.50
CA LEU A 106 -7.70 7.51 9.85
C LEU A 106 -7.82 8.70 10.82
N ASP A 107 -6.69 9.16 11.36
CA ASP A 107 -6.59 10.44 12.05
C ASP A 107 -5.95 11.47 11.10
N LEU A 108 -6.67 11.76 10.02
CA LEU A 108 -6.22 12.55 8.89
C LEU A 108 -7.18 13.72 8.63
N ASP A 109 -6.63 14.84 8.16
CA ASP A 109 -7.44 15.92 7.61
C ASP A 109 -7.97 15.56 6.19
N GLU A 110 -8.93 16.35 5.69
CA GLU A 110 -9.56 16.11 4.38
C GLU A 110 -8.54 16.09 3.22
N ASP A 111 -7.49 16.91 3.29
CA ASP A 111 -6.45 16.96 2.26
C ASP A 111 -5.58 15.70 2.26
N ALA A 112 -5.22 15.19 3.44
CA ALA A 112 -4.48 13.95 3.61
C ALA A 112 -5.32 12.73 3.23
N THR A 113 -6.61 12.71 3.58
CA THR A 113 -7.55 11.65 3.18
C THR A 113 -7.77 11.64 1.66
N THR A 114 -7.86 12.81 1.02
CA THR A 114 -7.93 12.91 -0.44
C THR A 114 -6.64 12.37 -1.08
N ARG A 115 -5.48 12.75 -0.54
CA ARG A 115 -4.17 12.25 -0.99
C ARG A 115 -4.04 10.74 -0.83
N LEU A 116 -4.54 10.17 0.26
CA LEU A 116 -4.61 8.74 0.49
C LEU A 116 -5.40 8.04 -0.60
N ARG A 117 -6.63 8.51 -0.83
CA ARG A 117 -7.55 7.97 -1.83
C ARG A 117 -6.96 7.98 -3.23
N ASP A 118 -6.43 9.13 -3.66
CA ASP A 118 -5.84 9.29 -4.98
C ASP A 118 -4.56 8.45 -5.13
N GLY A 119 -3.74 8.40 -4.07
CA GLY A 119 -2.53 7.60 -4.01
C GLY A 119 -2.82 6.10 -4.16
N LEU A 120 -3.74 5.57 -3.35
CA LEU A 120 -4.15 4.16 -3.39
C LEU A 120 -4.74 3.81 -4.75
N ARG A 121 -5.63 4.65 -5.30
CA ARG A 121 -6.20 4.42 -6.62
C ARG A 121 -5.11 4.38 -7.69
N ARG A 122 -4.14 5.29 -7.63
CA ARG A 122 -3.03 5.34 -8.59
C ARG A 122 -2.12 4.12 -8.48
N THR A 123 -1.75 3.71 -7.27
CA THR A 123 -0.84 2.57 -7.09
C THR A 123 -1.51 1.24 -7.39
N LEU A 124 -2.72 1.02 -6.89
CA LEU A 124 -3.39 -0.28 -6.93
C LEU A 124 -4.01 -0.60 -8.30
N THR A 125 -4.11 0.40 -9.19
CA THR A 125 -4.57 0.20 -10.58
C THR A 125 -3.42 0.18 -11.60
N TYR A 126 -2.17 0.22 -11.14
CA TYR A 126 -1.00 0.15 -12.00
C TYR A 126 -0.72 -1.29 -12.47
N GLY A 127 -0.28 -1.41 -13.72
CA GLY A 127 0.25 -2.66 -14.25
C GLY A 127 -0.82 -3.70 -14.56
N ASN A 128 -0.57 -4.95 -14.19
CA ASN A 128 -1.34 -6.13 -14.55
C ASN A 128 -2.77 -6.09 -13.97
N PRO A 129 -3.82 -6.04 -14.82
CA PRO A 129 -5.22 -6.02 -14.38
C PRO A 129 -5.62 -7.22 -13.51
N ASP A 130 -4.99 -8.38 -13.71
CA ASP A 130 -5.31 -9.60 -12.95
C ASP A 130 -4.76 -9.55 -11.51
N GLN A 131 -3.88 -8.59 -11.19
CA GLN A 131 -3.31 -8.36 -9.86
C GLN A 131 -3.87 -7.11 -9.17
N GLN A 132 -4.87 -6.45 -9.77
CA GLN A 132 -5.52 -5.29 -9.18
C GLN A 132 -6.52 -5.75 -8.10
N PRO A 133 -6.44 -5.22 -6.87
CA PRO A 133 -7.41 -5.54 -5.84
C PRO A 133 -8.79 -4.99 -6.17
N THR A 134 -9.81 -5.55 -5.52
CA THR A 134 -11.12 -4.91 -5.48
C THR A 134 -11.06 -3.66 -4.61
N LEU A 135 -11.40 -2.50 -5.18
CA LEU A 135 -11.44 -1.22 -4.48
C LEU A 135 -12.89 -0.87 -4.10
N VAL A 136 -13.16 -0.62 -2.81
CA VAL A 136 -14.47 -0.22 -2.27
C VAL A 136 -14.36 1.10 -1.54
N GLY A 137 -15.35 1.98 -1.72
CA GLY A 137 -15.41 3.28 -1.04
C GLY A 137 -14.52 4.37 -1.66
N PHE A 138 -13.93 4.12 -2.84
CA PHE A 138 -13.08 5.04 -3.62
C PHE A 138 -13.85 5.95 -4.58
#